data_AF-A0AAD5XL39-F1
#
_entry.id   AF-A0AAD5XL39-F1
#
_cell.length_a   1.000
_cell.length_b   1.000
_cell.length_c   1.000
_cell.angle_alpha   90.00
_cell.angle_beta   90.00
_cell.angle_gamma   90.00
#
_symmetry.space_group_name_H-M   'P 1'
#
loop_
_entity.id
_entity.type
_entity.pdbx_description
1 polymer ?
#
loop_
_entity_poly.entity_id
_entity_poly.type
_entity_poly.pdbx_seq_one_letter_code
_entity_poly.pdbx_strand_id
1 'polypeptide(L)'
;MFLWVSPNGSDSGSGSMESPFKTISYALQKAVPAPSTINILPGLYSELVKITSSLYSGITLQGHATIPSTETVSRLLIAQPNELTQVPGSESWSNENMVIVKGFYIGGNTRTFELRNITISNTDPGIGGLSINGKQAAVDVHNCIITRNIGDGIQYFAGTHFNLTNSFVTFNNQRSESQGSSRADFQGNGLLCQAPNAYIKNCLFAFNGDNKFKHGIYNNVSATNMVVLENAFFENSSAGFKIGGSGFAKNNYISHSGKNQTVTNNNDCAGFVFGHMTDAPFVVSENIVDTSDKSTFFNAVRQLSECDSYVSSVQIDNNCYHQALGFLASRQGAGYITGPRLTFEQWKSLPYEPDKTSTMSDDCLHGPVKVFPFME
;
A
#
# COMPACT_ATOMS: atom_id res chain seq x y z
N MET A 1 20.20 -7.24 -23.63
CA MET A 1 20.76 -5.92 -24.05
C MET A 1 20.54 -4.90 -22.95
N PHE A 2 21.40 -3.88 -22.82
CA PHE A 2 21.16 -2.74 -21.92
C PHE A 2 20.81 -1.51 -22.74
N LEU A 3 19.69 -0.88 -22.42
CA LEU A 3 19.25 0.39 -22.98
C LEU A 3 19.10 1.41 -21.87
N TRP A 4 19.28 2.68 -22.20
CA TRP A 4 19.16 3.79 -21.26
C TRP A 4 18.11 4.77 -21.75
N VAL A 5 17.32 5.28 -20.82
CA VAL A 5 16.29 6.30 -21.07
C VAL A 5 16.53 7.46 -20.12
N SER A 6 16.41 8.68 -20.62
CA SER A 6 16.58 9.93 -19.87
C SER A 6 15.51 10.94 -20.30
N PRO A 7 14.96 11.77 -19.40
CA PRO A 7 14.01 12.82 -19.81
C PRO A 7 14.62 13.81 -20.80
N ASN A 8 15.95 13.99 -20.73
CA ASN A 8 16.74 14.86 -21.62
C ASN A 8 17.40 14.10 -22.78
N GLY A 9 17.07 12.82 -22.97
CA GLY A 9 17.60 11.98 -24.04
C GLY A 9 17.05 12.31 -25.43
N SER A 10 17.39 11.48 -26.41
CA SER A 10 16.84 11.56 -27.78
C SER A 10 16.50 10.18 -28.33
N ASP A 11 15.30 10.02 -28.89
CA ASP A 11 14.89 8.78 -29.59
C ASP A 11 15.61 8.59 -30.93
N SER A 12 16.40 9.57 -31.39
CA SER A 12 17.36 9.39 -32.48
C SER A 12 18.74 8.90 -32.01
N GLY A 13 18.96 8.79 -30.69
CA GLY A 13 20.21 8.32 -30.09
C GLY A 13 20.44 6.83 -30.25
N SER A 14 21.49 6.31 -29.63
CA SER A 14 21.82 4.89 -29.66
C SER A 14 21.14 4.08 -28.55
N GLY A 15 20.64 4.76 -27.51
CA GLY A 15 20.15 4.12 -26.29
C GLY A 15 21.28 3.68 -25.34
N SER A 16 22.52 4.12 -25.57
CA SER A 16 23.63 3.96 -24.62
C SER A 16 23.50 4.94 -23.46
N MET A 17 24.31 4.77 -22.41
CA MET A 17 24.30 5.67 -21.25
C MET A 17 24.66 7.12 -21.64
N GLU A 18 25.55 7.29 -22.61
CA GLU A 18 26.01 8.59 -23.12
C GLU A 18 25.03 9.22 -24.13
N SER A 19 24.20 8.39 -24.77
CA SER A 19 23.17 8.81 -25.74
C SER A 19 21.85 8.08 -25.46
N PRO A 20 21.22 8.35 -24.30
CA PRO A 20 20.02 7.65 -23.88
C PRO A 20 18.83 8.02 -24.77
N PHE A 21 17.88 7.10 -24.89
CA PHE A 21 16.59 7.39 -25.49
C PHE A 21 15.80 8.40 -24.65
N LYS A 22 14.89 9.12 -25.29
CA LYS A 22 14.03 10.09 -24.61
C LYS A 22 12.82 9.40 -23.99
N THR A 23 12.22 8.45 -24.70
CA THR A 23 10.98 7.79 -24.29
C THR A 23 11.20 6.32 -23.93
N ILE A 24 10.48 5.87 -22.91
CA ILE A 24 10.42 4.47 -22.48
C ILE A 24 9.79 3.62 -23.59
N SER A 25 8.75 4.15 -24.25
CA SER A 25 8.09 3.46 -25.36
C SER A 25 9.03 3.18 -26.54
N TYR A 26 9.92 4.12 -26.89
CA TYR A 26 10.91 3.90 -27.93
C TYR A 26 11.96 2.86 -27.51
N ALA A 27 12.45 2.95 -26.27
CA ALA A 27 13.38 1.97 -25.72
C ALA A 27 12.79 0.54 -25.74
N LEU A 28 11.51 0.38 -25.40
CA LEU A 28 10.81 -0.90 -25.49
C LEU A 28 10.80 -1.46 -26.92
N GLN A 29 10.54 -0.63 -27.92
CA GLN A 29 10.58 -1.07 -29.33
C GLN A 29 11.98 -1.54 -29.75
N LYS A 30 13.03 -0.93 -29.21
CA LYS A 30 14.44 -1.28 -29.48
C LYS A 30 14.96 -2.44 -28.64
N ALA A 31 14.28 -2.78 -27.55
CA ALA A 31 14.65 -3.88 -26.66
C ALA A 31 14.35 -5.28 -27.24
N VAL A 32 13.83 -5.34 -28.47
CA VAL A 32 13.49 -6.58 -29.20
C VAL A 32 14.63 -6.94 -30.17
N PRO A 33 15.12 -8.19 -30.17
CA PRO A 33 14.63 -9.32 -29.39
C PRO A 33 15.08 -9.25 -27.91
N ALA A 34 14.18 -9.68 -27.02
CA ALA A 34 14.44 -9.83 -25.60
C ALA A 34 15.35 -11.07 -25.31
N PRO A 35 16.00 -11.20 -24.14
CA PRO A 35 15.86 -10.39 -22.92
C PRO A 35 16.66 -9.08 -22.94
N SER A 36 16.09 -8.06 -22.32
CA SER A 36 16.66 -6.72 -22.28
C SER A 36 16.32 -6.01 -20.98
N THR A 37 17.29 -5.24 -20.47
CA THR A 37 17.10 -4.34 -19.34
C THR A 37 17.11 -2.92 -19.86
N ILE A 38 16.05 -2.18 -19.56
CA ILE A 38 15.94 -0.75 -19.86
C ILE A 38 16.14 0.01 -18.55
N ASN A 39 17.28 0.68 -18.46
CA ASN A 39 17.67 1.54 -17.35
C ASN A 39 17.04 2.91 -17.54
N ILE A 40 16.22 3.33 -16.59
CA ILE A 40 15.51 4.61 -16.65
C ILE A 40 16.16 5.55 -15.66
N LEU A 41 16.79 6.62 -16.16
CA LEU A 41 17.40 7.64 -15.33
C LEU A 41 16.33 8.46 -14.60
N PRO A 42 16.66 9.06 -13.44
CA PRO A 42 15.73 9.93 -12.73
C PRO A 42 15.12 11.03 -13.61
N GLY A 43 13.84 11.28 -13.37
CA GLY A 43 13.07 12.39 -13.90
C GLY A 43 11.63 12.03 -14.24
N LEU A 44 10.94 13.00 -14.86
CA LEU A 44 9.52 12.90 -15.19
C LEU A 44 9.33 12.43 -16.64
N TYR A 45 8.58 11.34 -16.79
CA TYR A 45 8.19 10.76 -18.07
C TYR A 45 6.68 10.90 -18.26
N SER A 46 6.29 11.95 -18.97
CA SER A 46 4.90 12.29 -19.28
C SER A 46 4.32 11.45 -20.43
N GLU A 47 4.57 10.14 -20.42
CA GLU A 47 4.03 9.19 -21.39
C GLU A 47 3.23 8.08 -20.71
N LEU A 48 2.25 7.53 -21.42
CA LEU A 48 1.59 6.28 -21.04
C LEU A 48 2.31 5.13 -21.73
N VAL A 49 2.97 4.27 -20.96
CA VAL A 49 3.73 3.14 -21.51
C VAL A 49 2.79 1.98 -21.81
N LYS A 50 2.74 1.56 -23.07
CA LYS A 50 1.89 0.45 -23.55
C LYS A 50 2.72 -0.74 -24.01
N ILE A 51 2.41 -1.91 -23.46
CA ILE A 51 3.11 -3.18 -23.74
C ILE A 51 2.07 -4.18 -24.22
N THR A 52 2.00 -4.41 -25.53
CA THR A 52 0.93 -5.24 -26.13
C THR A 52 1.44 -6.39 -27.00
N SER A 53 2.76 -6.47 -27.24
CA SER A 53 3.37 -7.48 -28.11
C SER A 53 3.91 -8.67 -27.31
N SER A 54 3.75 -9.88 -27.85
CA SER A 54 4.41 -11.09 -27.33
C SER A 54 5.93 -11.05 -27.45
N LEU A 55 6.48 -10.14 -28.25
CA LEU A 55 7.92 -9.95 -28.40
C LEU A 55 8.59 -9.38 -27.14
N TYR A 56 7.81 -8.90 -26.18
CA TYR A 56 8.30 -8.27 -24.95
C TYR A 56 8.54 -9.26 -23.79
N SER A 57 8.81 -10.53 -24.08
CA SER A 57 9.07 -11.55 -23.05
C SER A 57 10.47 -11.41 -22.44
N GLY A 58 10.58 -11.19 -21.14
CA GLY A 58 11.86 -11.10 -20.43
C GLY A 58 12.48 -9.70 -20.49
N ILE A 59 11.62 -8.68 -20.49
CA ILE A 59 12.05 -7.28 -20.37
C ILE A 59 11.92 -6.83 -18.92
N THR A 60 12.98 -6.18 -18.43
CA THR A 60 13.01 -5.51 -17.13
C THR A 60 13.10 -4.00 -17.35
N LEU A 61 12.18 -3.24 -16.76
CA LEU A 61 12.30 -1.80 -16.58
C LEU A 61 12.86 -1.51 -15.19
N GLN A 62 14.05 -0.91 -15.16
CA GLN A 62 14.78 -0.63 -13.94
C GLN A 62 14.94 0.87 -13.77
N GLY A 63 14.26 1.45 -12.79
CA GLY A 63 14.51 2.82 -12.38
C GLY A 63 15.86 2.93 -11.66
N HIS A 64 16.65 3.94 -12.02
CA HIS A 64 17.89 4.36 -11.35
C HIS A 64 17.63 5.52 -10.39
N ALA A 65 16.45 5.50 -9.78
CA ALA A 65 16.08 6.39 -8.71
C ALA A 65 16.69 5.92 -7.38
N THR A 66 17.09 6.87 -6.54
CA THR A 66 17.22 6.58 -5.12
C THR A 66 15.80 6.54 -4.58
N ILE A 67 15.25 5.34 -4.32
CA ILE A 67 13.97 5.25 -3.63
C ILE A 67 14.16 5.95 -2.28
N PRO A 68 13.28 6.87 -1.89
CA PRO A 68 13.37 7.52 -0.60
C PRO A 68 13.50 6.46 0.49
N SER A 69 14.45 6.64 1.42
CA SER A 69 14.65 5.69 2.52
C SER A 69 13.33 5.45 3.29
N THR A 70 13.25 4.35 4.03
CA THR A 70 12.11 4.05 4.92
C THR A 70 11.76 5.19 5.87
N GLU A 71 12.71 6.07 6.18
CA GLU A 71 12.49 7.29 6.95
C GLU A 71 11.60 8.31 6.21
N THR A 72 11.82 8.50 4.90
CA THR A 72 11.00 9.41 4.09
C THR A 72 9.58 8.88 3.94
N VAL A 73 9.41 7.56 3.82
CA VAL A 73 8.06 6.96 3.77
C VAL A 73 7.36 7.05 5.12
N SER A 74 8.10 6.91 6.23
CA SER A 74 7.56 7.09 7.58
C SER A 74 7.07 8.53 7.81
N ARG A 75 7.80 9.55 7.31
CA ARG A 75 7.34 10.94 7.33
C ARG A 75 6.08 11.15 6.47
N LEU A 76 5.95 10.43 5.36
CA LEU A 76 4.77 10.46 4.48
C LEU A 76 3.52 9.85 5.14
N LEU A 77 3.71 8.84 6.01
CA LEU A 77 2.65 8.17 6.77
C LEU A 77 2.18 8.97 8.01
N ILE A 78 3.04 9.83 8.56
CA ILE A 78 2.74 10.61 9.78
C ILE A 78 2.04 11.93 9.46
N ALA A 79 2.07 12.40 8.21
CA ALA A 79 1.28 13.56 7.78
C ALA A 79 -0.22 13.22 7.81
N GLN A 80 -0.95 13.84 8.75
CA GLN A 80 -2.38 13.59 8.97
C GLN A 80 -3.21 13.85 7.69
N PRO A 81 -4.29 13.07 7.43
CA PRO A 81 -5.20 13.29 6.30
C PRO A 81 -5.76 14.71 6.23
N ASN A 82 -5.92 15.38 7.37
CA ASN A 82 -6.53 16.70 7.47
C ASN A 82 -5.52 17.85 7.28
N GLU A 83 -4.22 17.56 7.23
CA GLU A 83 -3.18 18.52 6.82
C GLU A 83 -2.79 18.34 5.34
N LEU A 84 -3.29 17.29 4.67
CA LEU A 84 -3.05 17.03 3.25
C LEU A 84 -3.79 18.00 2.30
N THR A 85 -4.74 18.80 2.78
CA THR A 85 -5.29 19.95 2.02
C THR A 85 -4.25 21.03 1.77
N GLN A 86 -3.17 21.04 2.57
CA GLN A 86 -1.95 21.79 2.32
C GLN A 86 -0.76 20.92 2.71
N VAL A 87 -0.44 19.89 1.91
CA VAL A 87 0.99 19.57 1.77
C VAL A 87 1.61 20.81 1.13
N PRO A 88 2.48 21.58 1.81
CA PRO A 88 3.26 22.62 1.16
C PRO A 88 4.12 21.88 0.13
N GLY A 89 3.71 21.89 -1.15
CA GLY A 89 4.14 20.78 -2.01
C GLY A 89 3.51 20.58 -3.39
N SER A 90 2.87 21.59 -3.99
CA SER A 90 3.23 21.89 -5.37
C SER A 90 4.72 22.29 -5.48
N GLU A 91 5.36 22.52 -4.34
CA GLU A 91 6.80 22.53 -4.14
C GLU A 91 7.37 21.11 -4.21
N SER A 92 7.75 20.71 -5.43
CA SER A 92 8.91 19.86 -5.71
C SER A 92 9.20 18.75 -4.68
N TRP A 93 8.60 17.58 -4.88
CA TRP A 93 9.43 16.38 -4.94
C TRP A 93 10.58 16.79 -5.87
N SER A 94 11.80 16.97 -5.38
CA SER A 94 12.89 17.31 -6.28
C SER A 94 13.05 16.11 -7.19
N ASN A 95 12.45 16.21 -8.38
CA ASN A 95 12.33 15.18 -9.41
C ASN A 95 13.69 14.61 -9.86
N GLU A 96 14.76 15.17 -9.33
CA GLU A 96 16.16 14.87 -9.63
C GLU A 96 16.55 13.43 -9.27
N ASN A 97 15.83 12.76 -8.36
CA ASN A 97 16.20 11.42 -7.88
C ASN A 97 15.14 10.33 -8.05
N MET A 98 14.00 10.63 -8.70
CA MET A 98 12.89 9.67 -8.86
C MET A 98 12.55 9.44 -10.33
N VAL A 99 12.23 8.20 -10.70
CA VAL A 99 11.65 7.86 -12.00
C VAL A 99 10.13 7.92 -11.86
N ILE A 100 9.51 8.95 -12.41
CA ILE A 100 8.06 9.15 -12.35
C ILE A 100 7.48 8.89 -13.74
N VAL A 101 6.61 7.88 -13.84
CA VAL A 101 5.90 7.51 -15.06
C VAL A 101 4.41 7.73 -14.86
N LYS A 102 3.75 8.32 -15.85
CA LYS A 102 2.32 8.65 -15.75
C LYS A 102 1.42 7.42 -15.61
N GLY A 103 1.82 6.27 -16.15
CA GLY A 103 1.05 5.04 -16.06
C GLY A 103 1.61 3.92 -16.93
N PHE A 104 1.18 2.70 -16.65
CA PHE A 104 1.52 1.51 -17.42
C PHE A 104 0.27 0.73 -17.83
N TYR A 105 0.25 0.30 -19.08
CA TYR A 105 -0.72 -0.66 -19.60
C TYR A 105 0.01 -1.86 -20.20
N ILE A 106 -0.18 -3.02 -19.59
CA ILE A 106 0.35 -4.32 -20.01
C ILE A 106 -0.81 -5.17 -20.52
N GLY A 107 -0.86 -5.38 -21.83
CA GLY A 107 -1.91 -6.15 -22.50
C GLY A 107 -1.36 -7.19 -23.47
N GLY A 108 -2.25 -7.79 -24.25
CA GLY A 108 -1.91 -8.74 -25.31
C GLY A 108 -1.30 -10.05 -24.80
N ASN A 109 -0.39 -10.63 -25.59
CA ASN A 109 0.29 -11.90 -25.30
C ASN A 109 1.67 -11.69 -24.65
N THR A 110 1.85 -10.60 -23.91
CA THR A 110 3.05 -10.35 -23.10
C THR A 110 3.23 -11.53 -22.15
N ARG A 111 4.44 -12.09 -22.05
CA ARG A 111 4.69 -13.30 -21.23
C ARG A 111 5.31 -12.97 -19.89
N THR A 112 6.51 -12.39 -19.86
CA THR A 112 7.19 -12.02 -18.61
C THR A 112 7.64 -10.57 -18.67
N PHE A 113 7.29 -9.80 -17.66
CA PHE A 113 7.63 -8.38 -17.59
C PHE A 113 7.89 -7.94 -16.16
N GLU A 114 8.91 -7.12 -15.96
CA GLU A 114 9.35 -6.74 -14.63
C GLU A 114 9.50 -5.22 -14.47
N LEU A 115 8.98 -4.69 -13.36
CA LEU A 115 9.11 -3.30 -12.94
C LEU A 115 9.87 -3.21 -11.62
N ARG A 116 10.93 -2.39 -11.59
CA ARG A 116 11.75 -2.16 -10.39
C ARG A 116 12.01 -0.69 -10.17
N ASN A 117 11.85 -0.23 -8.93
CA ASN A 117 12.27 1.11 -8.48
C ASN A 117 11.63 2.26 -9.30
N ILE A 118 10.36 2.12 -9.66
CA ILE A 118 9.61 3.11 -10.45
C ILE A 118 8.48 3.69 -9.60
N THR A 119 8.26 4.99 -9.75
CA THR A 119 7.06 5.67 -9.26
C THR A 119 6.04 5.81 -10.38
N ILE A 120 4.84 5.30 -10.17
CA ILE A 120 3.71 5.37 -11.09
C ILE A 120 2.67 6.29 -10.47
N SER A 121 2.40 7.44 -11.10
CA SER A 121 1.52 8.45 -10.50
C SER A 121 0.81 9.35 -11.49
N ASN A 122 -0.27 9.98 -11.02
CA ASN A 122 -1.01 11.01 -11.73
C ASN A 122 -1.57 10.53 -13.09
N THR A 123 -2.11 9.31 -13.12
CA THR A 123 -2.86 8.85 -14.30
C THR A 123 -4.06 9.73 -14.60
N ASP A 124 -4.46 9.74 -15.87
CA ASP A 124 -5.70 10.38 -16.31
C ASP A 124 -6.95 9.63 -15.78
N PRO A 125 -8.12 10.29 -15.71
CA PRO A 125 -9.38 9.65 -15.35
C PRO A 125 -9.65 8.36 -16.12
N GLY A 126 -10.11 7.32 -15.41
CA GLY A 126 -10.44 6.02 -15.99
C GLY A 126 -9.24 5.10 -16.28
N ILE A 127 -8.01 5.54 -16.00
CA ILE A 127 -6.79 4.75 -16.18
C ILE A 127 -6.23 4.39 -14.80
N GLY A 128 -6.12 3.09 -14.50
CA GLY A 128 -5.40 2.63 -13.33
C GLY A 128 -3.89 2.91 -13.45
N GLY A 129 -3.19 3.08 -12.33
CA GLY A 129 -1.73 3.33 -12.32
C GLY A 129 -0.97 2.29 -13.14
N LEU A 130 -1.14 1.03 -12.75
CA LEU A 130 -0.65 -0.14 -13.47
C LEU A 130 -1.84 -1.03 -13.88
N SER A 131 -2.12 -1.15 -15.17
CA SER A 131 -3.17 -2.01 -15.69
C SER A 131 -2.59 -3.22 -16.41
N ILE A 132 -2.99 -4.42 -16.01
CA ILE A 132 -2.53 -5.71 -16.52
C ILE A 132 -3.75 -6.48 -17.04
N ASN A 133 -3.83 -6.61 -18.35
CA ASN A 133 -4.95 -7.22 -19.08
C ASN A 133 -4.47 -8.23 -20.15
N GLY A 134 -3.22 -8.66 -20.07
CA GLY A 134 -2.68 -9.67 -20.98
C GLY A 134 -2.94 -11.07 -20.44
N LYS A 135 -3.68 -11.92 -21.14
CA LYS A 135 -4.03 -13.29 -20.66
C LYS A 135 -2.81 -14.17 -20.36
N GLN A 136 -1.69 -13.91 -21.03
CA GLN A 136 -0.43 -14.64 -20.84
C GLN A 136 0.57 -13.89 -19.95
N ALA A 137 0.21 -12.73 -19.41
CA ALA A 137 1.13 -11.89 -18.66
C ALA A 137 1.49 -12.52 -17.31
N ALA A 138 2.79 -12.62 -17.06
CA ALA A 138 3.41 -12.80 -15.77
C ALA A 138 4.16 -11.50 -15.47
N VAL A 139 3.72 -10.80 -14.43
CA VAL A 139 4.24 -9.46 -14.12
C VAL A 139 4.82 -9.44 -12.71
N ASP A 140 6.05 -8.95 -12.61
CA ASP A 140 6.81 -8.83 -11.37
C ASP A 140 7.01 -7.35 -11.05
N VAL A 141 6.58 -6.90 -9.87
CA VAL A 141 6.68 -5.50 -9.43
C VAL A 141 7.38 -5.45 -8.08
N HIS A 142 8.52 -4.78 -8.03
CA HIS A 142 9.38 -4.73 -6.86
C HIS A 142 9.79 -3.30 -6.53
N ASN A 143 9.69 -2.92 -5.26
CA ASN A 143 10.18 -1.64 -4.76
C ASN A 143 9.59 -0.44 -5.54
N CYS A 144 8.32 -0.50 -5.91
CA CYS A 144 7.65 0.56 -6.65
C CYS A 144 6.78 1.42 -5.73
N ILE A 145 6.52 2.65 -6.15
CA ILE A 145 5.55 3.54 -5.52
C ILE A 145 4.42 3.77 -6.53
N ILE A 146 3.20 3.41 -6.18
CA ILE A 146 2.02 3.54 -7.04
C ILE A 146 1.04 4.44 -6.30
N THR A 147 0.96 5.70 -6.74
CA THR A 147 0.34 6.75 -5.93
C THR A 147 -0.39 7.80 -6.72
N ARG A 148 -1.42 8.42 -6.13
CA ARG A 148 -2.17 9.55 -6.72
C ARG A 148 -2.72 9.26 -8.13
N ASN A 149 -3.03 7.99 -8.41
CA ASN A 149 -3.70 7.62 -9.65
C ASN A 149 -5.19 7.89 -9.51
N ILE A 150 -5.86 8.34 -10.56
CA ILE A 150 -7.29 8.69 -10.47
C ILE A 150 -8.17 7.41 -10.43
N GLY A 151 -7.76 6.35 -11.13
CA GLY A 151 -8.38 5.03 -11.05
C GLY A 151 -7.85 4.16 -9.90
N ASP A 152 -7.97 2.84 -10.03
CA ASP A 152 -7.25 1.91 -9.15
C ASP A 152 -5.73 2.20 -9.21
N GLY A 153 -5.01 1.96 -8.12
CA GLY A 153 -3.55 1.96 -8.17
C GLY A 153 -3.04 0.89 -9.14
N ILE A 154 -3.55 -0.33 -8.97
CA ILE A 154 -3.25 -1.48 -9.81
C ILE A 154 -4.54 -2.17 -10.23
N GLN A 155 -4.64 -2.54 -11.51
CA GLN A 155 -5.70 -3.36 -12.07
C GLN A 155 -5.09 -4.65 -12.64
N TYR A 156 -5.31 -5.78 -11.98
CA TYR A 156 -4.90 -7.10 -12.45
C TYR A 156 -6.11 -7.85 -12.99
N PHE A 157 -6.46 -7.59 -14.25
CA PHE A 157 -7.66 -8.11 -14.92
C PHE A 157 -7.44 -9.45 -15.61
N ALA A 158 -6.25 -9.66 -16.17
CA ALA A 158 -5.89 -10.91 -16.82
C ALA A 158 -4.38 -11.15 -16.69
N GLY A 159 -4.01 -12.41 -16.58
CA GLY A 159 -2.64 -12.86 -16.48
C GLY A 159 -2.55 -14.29 -15.98
N THR A 160 -1.35 -14.82 -16.02
CA THR A 160 -1.01 -16.13 -15.45
C THR A 160 -0.45 -15.99 -14.05
N HIS A 161 0.14 -14.83 -13.73
CA HIS A 161 0.87 -14.58 -12.51
C HIS A 161 1.08 -13.07 -12.26
N PHE A 162 1.04 -12.65 -11.00
CA PHE A 162 1.37 -11.28 -10.62
C PHE A 162 2.08 -11.25 -9.26
N ASN A 163 3.35 -10.82 -9.21
CA ASN A 163 4.06 -10.54 -7.96
C ASN A 163 4.07 -9.04 -7.68
N LEU A 164 3.68 -8.65 -6.48
CA LEU A 164 3.91 -7.31 -5.95
C LEU A 164 4.65 -7.43 -4.63
N THR A 165 5.85 -6.86 -4.55
CA THR A 165 6.64 -6.93 -3.31
C THR A 165 7.32 -5.62 -2.97
N ASN A 166 7.50 -5.38 -1.67
CA ASN A 166 8.26 -4.24 -1.13
C ASN A 166 7.79 -2.89 -1.68
N SER A 167 6.51 -2.77 -2.00
CA SER A 167 5.96 -1.65 -2.76
C SER A 167 4.94 -0.85 -1.95
N PHE A 168 4.80 0.42 -2.31
CA PHE A 168 3.86 1.35 -1.70
C PHE A 168 2.71 1.61 -2.67
N VAL A 169 1.49 1.28 -2.27
CA VAL A 169 0.27 1.54 -3.04
C VAL A 169 -0.60 2.47 -2.23
N THR A 170 -0.49 3.77 -2.49
CA THR A 170 -1.01 4.79 -1.58
C THR A 170 -1.74 5.92 -2.28
N PHE A 171 -2.72 6.56 -1.64
CA PHE A 171 -3.39 7.74 -2.21
C PHE A 171 -3.96 7.51 -3.62
N ASN A 172 -4.23 6.26 -4.00
CA ASN A 172 -4.88 5.98 -5.27
C ASN A 172 -6.37 6.20 -5.13
N ASN A 173 -6.97 6.70 -6.20
CA ASN A 173 -8.36 7.09 -6.28
C ASN A 173 -8.77 8.09 -5.18
N GLN A 174 -7.84 8.99 -4.84
CA GLN A 174 -8.13 10.17 -4.05
C GLN A 174 -8.59 11.25 -5.00
N ARG A 175 -9.82 11.72 -4.81
CA ARG A 175 -10.35 12.82 -5.58
C ARG A 175 -9.65 14.11 -5.17
N SER A 176 -9.20 14.88 -6.14
CA SER A 176 -9.01 16.31 -5.90
C SER A 176 -10.38 16.93 -5.73
N GLU A 177 -10.70 17.43 -4.53
CA GLU A 177 -11.99 18.04 -4.19
C GLU A 177 -12.45 19.10 -5.21
N SER A 178 -11.51 19.68 -5.97
CA SER A 178 -11.74 20.66 -7.04
C SER A 178 -12.40 20.12 -8.32
N GLN A 179 -12.56 18.81 -8.53
CA GLN A 179 -12.94 18.29 -9.85
C GLN A 179 -14.44 18.16 -10.17
N GLY A 180 -15.37 18.60 -9.31
CA GLY A 180 -16.79 18.88 -9.67
C GLY A 180 -17.67 17.73 -10.23
N SER A 181 -17.10 16.57 -10.54
CA SER A 181 -17.75 15.38 -11.09
C SER A 181 -18.78 14.70 -10.16
N SER A 182 -19.73 13.98 -10.73
CA SER A 182 -20.65 13.12 -9.97
C SER A 182 -19.86 12.05 -9.20
N ARG A 183 -20.27 11.77 -7.95
CA ARG A 183 -19.68 10.71 -7.09
C ARG A 183 -19.67 9.31 -7.72
N ALA A 184 -20.41 9.08 -8.81
CA ALA A 184 -20.67 7.76 -9.38
C ALA A 184 -19.50 7.19 -10.22
N ASP A 185 -18.60 8.04 -10.72
CA ASP A 185 -17.75 7.64 -11.86
C ASP A 185 -16.33 7.19 -11.48
N PHE A 186 -15.96 7.32 -10.21
CA PHE A 186 -14.62 6.97 -9.73
C PHE A 186 -14.71 5.83 -8.73
N GLN A 187 -14.63 4.61 -9.24
CA GLN A 187 -14.45 3.37 -8.47
C GLN A 187 -13.00 2.95 -8.59
N GLY A 188 -12.38 2.51 -7.50
CA GLY A 188 -10.97 2.17 -7.56
C GLY A 188 -10.34 1.90 -6.20
N ASN A 189 -9.52 0.88 -6.15
CA ASN A 189 -8.85 0.29 -5.01
C ASN A 189 -7.36 0.64 -5.05
N GLY A 190 -6.61 0.30 -4.00
CA GLY A 190 -5.16 0.21 -4.14
C GLY A 190 -4.80 -0.84 -5.20
N LEU A 191 -5.35 -2.04 -5.06
CA LEU A 191 -5.26 -3.12 -6.04
C LEU A 191 -6.64 -3.75 -6.28
N LEU A 192 -7.09 -3.78 -7.53
CA LEU A 192 -8.21 -4.58 -8.01
C LEU A 192 -7.68 -5.84 -8.70
N CYS A 193 -7.91 -7.00 -8.09
CA CYS A 193 -7.47 -8.30 -8.58
C CYS A 193 -8.67 -9.09 -9.10
N GLN A 194 -8.69 -9.39 -10.41
CA GLN A 194 -9.71 -10.23 -11.06
C GLN A 194 -9.13 -11.47 -11.75
N ALA A 195 -7.80 -11.63 -11.72
CA ALA A 195 -7.07 -12.72 -12.33
C ALA A 195 -6.40 -13.63 -11.27
N PRO A 196 -6.02 -14.87 -11.65
CA PRO A 196 -5.47 -15.82 -10.70
C PRO A 196 -4.00 -15.57 -10.34
N ASN A 197 -3.53 -16.24 -9.29
CA ASN A 197 -2.12 -16.35 -8.90
C ASN A 197 -1.44 -15.00 -8.63
N ALA A 198 -2.13 -14.10 -7.95
CA ALA A 198 -1.51 -12.88 -7.43
C ALA A 198 -0.79 -13.17 -6.10
N TYR A 199 0.48 -12.78 -5.98
CA TYR A 199 1.30 -12.91 -4.78
C TYR A 199 1.77 -11.53 -4.32
N ILE A 200 1.27 -11.10 -3.16
CA ILE A 200 1.44 -9.75 -2.62
C ILE A 200 2.16 -9.85 -1.28
N LYS A 201 3.38 -9.32 -1.18
CA LYS A 201 4.19 -9.46 0.03
C LYS A 201 4.93 -8.19 0.46
N ASN A 202 4.98 -7.91 1.76
CA ASN A 202 5.76 -6.80 2.32
C ASN A 202 5.45 -5.44 1.66
N CYS A 203 4.16 -5.20 1.37
CA CYS A 203 3.69 -3.97 0.77
C CYS A 203 2.90 -3.12 1.77
N LEU A 204 2.81 -1.82 1.48
CA LEU A 204 1.94 -0.90 2.19
C LEU A 204 0.79 -0.47 1.29
N PHE A 205 -0.43 -0.69 1.75
CA PHE A 205 -1.66 -0.19 1.14
C PHE A 205 -2.26 0.87 2.06
N ALA A 206 -2.04 2.15 1.76
CA ALA A 206 -2.46 3.23 2.64
C ALA A 206 -3.27 4.33 1.96
N PHE A 207 -4.31 4.83 2.63
CA PHE A 207 -5.11 5.96 2.14
C PHE A 207 -5.62 5.74 0.71
N ASN A 208 -6.04 4.52 0.35
CA ASN A 208 -6.65 4.28 -0.95
C ASN A 208 -8.16 4.51 -0.88
N GLY A 209 -8.64 5.23 -1.89
CA GLY A 209 -10.03 5.59 -2.08
C GLY A 209 -10.56 6.68 -1.15
N ASP A 210 -11.66 7.30 -1.57
CA ASP A 210 -12.35 8.39 -0.88
C ASP A 210 -13.85 8.13 -0.67
N ASN A 211 -14.35 6.94 -1.00
CA ASN A 211 -15.79 6.61 -0.93
C ASN A 211 -16.08 5.13 -0.57
N LYS A 212 -17.36 4.74 -0.64
CA LYS A 212 -17.92 3.48 -0.09
C LYS A 212 -17.35 2.18 -0.69
N PHE A 213 -16.78 2.17 -1.89
CA PHE A 213 -16.42 0.92 -2.61
C PHE A 213 -14.93 0.75 -2.88
N LYS A 214 -14.07 1.15 -1.92
CA LYS A 214 -12.64 1.33 -2.21
C LYS A 214 -11.74 0.74 -1.13
N HIS A 215 -11.09 -0.35 -1.48
CA HIS A 215 -10.31 -1.18 -0.57
C HIS A 215 -8.80 -0.94 -0.79
N GLY A 216 -7.96 -1.32 0.19
CA GLY A 216 -6.53 -1.45 -0.05
C GLY A 216 -6.28 -2.49 -1.14
N ILE A 217 -6.81 -3.70 -0.93
CA ILE A 217 -6.92 -4.74 -1.95
C ILE A 217 -8.39 -5.18 -2.08
N TYR A 218 -8.86 -5.33 -3.32
CA TYR A 218 -10.10 -6.04 -3.64
C TYR A 218 -9.78 -7.28 -4.49
N ASN A 219 -9.90 -8.46 -3.87
CA ASN A 219 -9.85 -9.76 -4.54
C ASN A 219 -11.26 -10.10 -5.07
N ASN A 220 -11.51 -9.91 -6.36
CA ASN A 220 -12.81 -10.17 -6.98
C ASN A 220 -13.14 -11.68 -6.97
N VAL A 221 -14.42 -12.04 -7.10
CA VAL A 221 -14.90 -13.44 -7.12
C VAL A 221 -14.24 -14.30 -8.20
N SER A 222 -13.78 -13.69 -9.30
CA SER A 222 -13.08 -14.40 -10.37
C SER A 222 -11.60 -14.67 -10.11
N ALA A 223 -11.01 -14.02 -9.11
CA ALA A 223 -9.60 -14.18 -8.78
C ALA A 223 -9.39 -15.39 -7.87
N THR A 224 -8.44 -16.26 -8.22
CA THR A 224 -8.16 -17.49 -7.49
C THR A 224 -6.69 -17.60 -7.11
N ASN A 225 -6.40 -18.35 -6.05
CA ASN A 225 -5.04 -18.58 -5.55
C ASN A 225 -4.28 -17.29 -5.22
N MET A 226 -4.96 -16.26 -4.72
CA MET A 226 -4.29 -15.04 -4.27
C MET A 226 -3.53 -15.33 -2.96
N VAL A 227 -2.30 -14.85 -2.82
CA VAL A 227 -1.48 -14.99 -1.62
C VAL A 227 -1.10 -13.59 -1.12
N VAL A 228 -1.46 -13.25 0.11
CA VAL A 228 -1.25 -11.91 0.70
C VAL A 228 -0.51 -12.04 2.03
N LEU A 229 0.78 -11.70 2.04
CA LEU A 229 1.68 -11.96 3.18
C LEU A 229 2.37 -10.71 3.71
N GLU A 230 2.44 -10.55 5.02
CA GLU A 230 3.34 -9.55 5.63
C GLU A 230 3.10 -8.11 5.13
N ASN A 231 1.86 -7.77 4.76
CA ASN A 231 1.52 -6.43 4.28
C ASN A 231 0.95 -5.55 5.39
N ALA A 232 1.07 -4.24 5.24
CA ALA A 232 0.42 -3.25 6.08
C ALA A 232 -0.73 -2.56 5.32
N PHE A 233 -1.89 -2.46 5.94
CA PHE A 233 -3.07 -1.78 5.42
C PHE A 233 -3.47 -0.67 6.38
N PHE A 234 -3.50 0.56 5.91
CA PHE A 234 -3.72 1.73 6.76
C PHE A 234 -4.71 2.71 6.15
N GLU A 235 -5.76 3.08 6.88
CA GLU A 235 -6.66 4.18 6.46
C GLU A 235 -7.24 4.08 5.04
N ASN A 236 -7.49 2.86 4.56
CA ASN A 236 -8.24 2.68 3.31
C ASN A 236 -9.72 2.99 3.55
N SER A 237 -10.38 3.64 2.60
CA SER A 237 -11.72 4.22 2.82
C SER A 237 -12.79 3.18 3.20
N SER A 238 -12.78 2.00 2.58
CA SER A 238 -13.78 0.94 2.77
C SER A 238 -13.25 -0.27 3.54
N ALA A 239 -12.21 -0.95 3.06
CA ALA A 239 -11.57 -2.04 3.81
C ALA A 239 -10.07 -2.06 3.57
N GLY A 240 -9.31 -2.65 4.48
CA GLY A 240 -7.91 -2.96 4.21
C GLY A 240 -7.84 -3.97 3.08
N PHE A 241 -8.54 -5.09 3.25
CA PHE A 241 -8.60 -6.16 2.27
C PHE A 241 -10.01 -6.74 2.15
N LYS A 242 -10.59 -6.71 0.94
CA LYS A 242 -11.86 -7.35 0.60
C LYS A 242 -11.63 -8.64 -0.19
N ILE A 243 -12.26 -9.71 0.28
CA ILE A 243 -12.15 -11.06 -0.28
C ILE A 243 -13.48 -11.45 -0.92
N GLY A 244 -13.49 -11.58 -2.25
CA GLY A 244 -14.56 -12.23 -3.01
C GLY A 244 -14.10 -13.55 -3.65
N GLY A 245 -12.83 -13.64 -4.05
CA GLY A 245 -12.22 -14.83 -4.65
C GLY A 245 -11.55 -15.78 -3.67
N SER A 246 -10.72 -16.70 -4.17
CA SER A 246 -10.01 -17.71 -3.36
C SER A 246 -8.54 -17.34 -3.09
N GLY A 247 -7.98 -17.89 -2.00
CA GLY A 247 -6.60 -17.59 -1.65
C GLY A 247 -6.23 -17.79 -0.18
N PHE A 248 -5.15 -17.11 0.21
CA PHE A 248 -4.51 -17.19 1.51
C PHE A 248 -3.99 -15.83 1.93
N ALA A 249 -4.23 -15.43 3.19
CA ALA A 249 -3.64 -14.24 3.78
C ALA A 249 -3.06 -14.51 5.17
N LYS A 250 -1.81 -14.11 5.37
CA LYS A 250 -1.10 -14.34 6.63
C LYS A 250 -0.14 -13.21 7.02
N ASN A 251 -0.03 -12.97 8.32
CA ASN A 251 0.91 -11.99 8.90
C ASN A 251 0.71 -10.55 8.41
N ASN A 252 -0.51 -10.18 8.02
CA ASN A 252 -0.80 -8.81 7.63
C ASN A 252 -1.23 -7.97 8.84
N TYR A 253 -0.86 -6.70 8.82
CA TYR A 253 -1.28 -5.68 9.78
C TYR A 253 -2.34 -4.78 9.14
N ILE A 254 -3.53 -4.70 9.72
CA ILE A 254 -4.60 -3.83 9.23
C ILE A 254 -5.02 -2.88 10.34
N SER A 255 -4.97 -1.59 10.07
CA SER A 255 -5.28 -0.56 11.05
C SER A 255 -6.07 0.59 10.40
N HIS A 256 -7.06 1.09 11.12
CA HIS A 256 -7.87 2.27 10.75
C HIS A 256 -8.50 2.26 9.34
N SER A 257 -8.71 1.11 8.71
CA SER A 257 -9.40 1.01 7.42
C SER A 257 -10.92 0.87 7.61
N GLY A 258 -11.71 1.44 6.69
CA GLY A 258 -13.18 1.45 6.74
C GLY A 258 -13.82 2.71 7.32
N LYS A 259 -13.09 3.84 7.34
CA LYS A 259 -13.52 5.10 7.98
C LYS A 259 -14.79 5.73 7.38
N ASN A 260 -15.13 5.49 6.12
CA ASN A 260 -16.17 6.28 5.41
C ASN A 260 -17.53 5.57 5.24
N GLN A 261 -17.71 4.41 5.86
CA GLN A 261 -18.99 3.71 5.88
C GLN A 261 -19.83 4.30 7.02
N THR A 262 -20.67 5.29 6.74
CA THR A 262 -21.73 5.71 7.67
C THR A 262 -22.52 4.45 8.02
N VAL A 263 -22.58 4.11 9.31
CA VAL A 263 -23.16 2.90 9.91
C VAL A 263 -24.67 2.82 9.65
N THR A 264 -25.07 2.65 8.39
CA THR A 264 -26.47 2.44 8.02
C THR A 264 -26.69 1.07 7.38
N ASN A 265 -25.64 0.44 6.84
CA ASN A 265 -25.69 -0.94 6.32
C ASN A 265 -24.50 -1.76 6.87
N ASN A 266 -24.79 -2.77 7.69
CA ASN A 266 -23.91 -3.46 8.65
C ASN A 266 -22.69 -4.28 8.13
N ASN A 267 -22.22 -4.15 6.88
CA ASN A 267 -21.36 -5.20 6.30
C ASN A 267 -19.96 -4.80 5.80
N ASP A 268 -19.52 -3.55 5.87
CA ASP A 268 -18.25 -3.15 5.23
C ASP A 268 -17.23 -2.45 6.14
N CYS A 269 -17.51 -2.25 7.43
CA CYS A 269 -16.58 -1.62 8.37
C CYS A 269 -15.66 -2.68 9.00
N ALA A 270 -14.75 -3.30 8.24
CA ALA A 270 -13.83 -4.29 8.81
C ALA A 270 -12.46 -4.29 8.14
N GLY A 271 -11.44 -4.67 8.90
CA GLY A 271 -10.08 -4.86 8.37
C GLY A 271 -10.06 -5.89 7.23
N PHE A 272 -10.76 -7.00 7.43
CA PHE A 272 -11.12 -7.96 6.38
C PHE A 272 -12.62 -7.90 6.14
N VAL A 273 -13.03 -7.73 4.87
CA VAL A 273 -14.42 -7.86 4.46
C VAL A 273 -14.56 -9.11 3.60
N PHE A 274 -15.38 -10.05 4.04
CA PHE A 274 -15.73 -11.24 3.26
C PHE A 274 -16.97 -10.93 2.42
N GLY A 275 -16.82 -10.93 1.10
CA GLY A 275 -17.94 -10.88 0.18
C GLY A 275 -18.67 -12.23 0.11
N HIS A 276 -19.68 -12.33 -0.76
CA HIS A 276 -20.29 -13.61 -1.09
C HIS A 276 -19.24 -14.56 -1.69
N MET A 277 -18.64 -15.39 -0.84
CA MET A 277 -17.75 -16.47 -1.25
C MET A 277 -18.62 -17.61 -1.76
N THR A 278 -18.76 -17.77 -3.07
CA THR A 278 -19.70 -18.76 -3.61
C THR A 278 -19.11 -20.17 -3.66
N ASP A 279 -17.79 -20.37 -3.87
CA ASP A 279 -17.30 -21.71 -4.25
C ASP A 279 -15.86 -22.10 -3.85
N ALA A 280 -15.09 -21.27 -3.15
CA ALA A 280 -13.69 -21.61 -2.84
C ALA A 280 -13.19 -21.05 -1.50
N PRO A 281 -12.45 -21.85 -0.70
CA PRO A 281 -11.99 -21.43 0.61
C PRO A 281 -10.95 -20.32 0.49
N PHE A 282 -11.10 -19.28 1.33
CA PHE A 282 -10.05 -18.33 1.62
C PHE A 282 -9.57 -18.55 3.05
N VAL A 283 -8.27 -18.71 3.24
CA VAL A 283 -7.69 -18.97 4.57
C VAL A 283 -7.04 -17.70 5.09
N VAL A 284 -7.49 -17.25 6.27
CA VAL A 284 -6.93 -16.09 6.99
C VAL A 284 -6.31 -16.61 8.30
N SER A 285 -5.02 -16.36 8.50
CA SER A 285 -4.28 -16.84 9.67
C SER A 285 -3.24 -15.83 10.15
N GLU A 286 -3.10 -15.64 11.47
CA GLU A 286 -2.04 -14.81 12.07
C GLU A 286 -2.04 -13.35 11.56
N ASN A 287 -3.21 -12.79 11.28
CA ASN A 287 -3.34 -11.37 10.92
C ASN A 287 -3.70 -10.54 12.16
N ILE A 288 -3.15 -9.33 12.24
CA ILE A 288 -3.43 -8.37 13.29
C ILE A 288 -4.39 -7.33 12.73
N VAL A 289 -5.54 -7.18 13.38
CA VAL A 289 -6.52 -6.13 13.07
C VAL A 289 -6.62 -5.19 14.26
N ASP A 290 -6.15 -3.96 14.07
CA ASP A 290 -6.24 -2.86 15.03
C ASP A 290 -7.45 -1.99 14.67
N THR A 291 -8.53 -2.16 15.44
CA THR A 291 -9.74 -1.35 15.32
C THR A 291 -9.81 -0.35 16.46
N SER A 292 -9.67 0.93 16.16
CA SER A 292 -9.90 2.01 17.13
C SER A 292 -11.39 2.19 17.50
N ASP A 293 -12.30 1.57 16.74
CA ASP A 293 -13.76 1.65 16.91
C ASP A 293 -14.36 0.29 17.31
N LYS A 294 -15.00 0.23 18.48
CA LYS A 294 -15.64 -0.96 19.04
C LYS A 294 -16.82 -1.49 18.20
N SER A 295 -17.46 -0.67 17.38
CA SER A 295 -18.59 -1.11 16.54
C SER A 295 -18.11 -1.91 15.31
N THR A 296 -16.98 -1.48 14.72
CA THR A 296 -16.22 -2.15 13.65
C THR A 296 -15.73 -3.53 14.09
N PHE A 297 -15.33 -3.67 15.36
CA PHE A 297 -14.91 -4.93 15.98
C PHE A 297 -15.98 -6.03 15.92
N PHE A 298 -17.20 -5.75 16.37
CA PHE A 298 -18.26 -6.75 16.44
C PHE A 298 -18.72 -7.23 15.05
N ASN A 299 -18.71 -6.35 14.06
CA ASN A 299 -19.06 -6.73 12.68
C ASN A 299 -17.99 -7.61 12.04
N ALA A 300 -16.70 -7.33 12.27
CA ALA A 300 -15.61 -8.17 11.77
C ALA A 300 -15.65 -9.59 12.36
N VAL A 301 -15.85 -9.71 13.68
CA VAL A 301 -15.97 -11.01 14.36
C VAL A 301 -17.21 -11.77 13.89
N ARG A 302 -18.35 -11.09 13.73
CA ARG A 302 -19.58 -11.72 13.23
C ARG A 302 -19.41 -12.28 11.81
N GLN A 303 -18.81 -11.51 10.90
CA GLN A 303 -18.55 -11.98 9.53
C GLN A 303 -17.63 -13.20 9.49
N LEU A 304 -16.59 -13.22 10.31
CA LEU A 304 -15.70 -14.38 10.42
C LEU A 304 -16.44 -15.62 10.94
N SER A 305 -17.43 -15.46 11.81
CA SER A 305 -18.23 -16.58 12.35
C SER A 305 -19.34 -17.09 11.41
N GLU A 306 -19.78 -16.25 10.47
CA GLU A 306 -20.85 -16.58 9.50
C GLU A 306 -20.31 -17.20 8.20
N CYS A 307 -18.99 -17.22 8.00
CA CYS A 307 -18.37 -17.83 6.84
C CYS A 307 -17.89 -19.26 7.18
N ASP A 308 -18.29 -20.27 6.38
CA ASP A 308 -17.78 -21.66 6.43
C ASP A 308 -16.28 -21.80 6.07
N SER A 309 -15.56 -20.68 6.00
CA SER A 309 -14.13 -20.60 5.71
C SER A 309 -13.27 -20.89 6.95
N TYR A 310 -12.15 -21.59 6.74
CA TYR A 310 -11.18 -21.92 7.79
C TYR A 310 -10.40 -20.68 8.25
N VAL A 311 -10.93 -20.00 9.26
CA VAL A 311 -10.20 -18.98 10.04
C VAL A 311 -9.48 -19.70 11.18
N SER A 312 -8.16 -19.91 11.05
CA SER A 312 -7.41 -20.66 12.07
C SER A 312 -6.96 -19.79 13.24
N SER A 313 -6.72 -18.50 13.02
CA SER A 313 -6.45 -17.51 14.07
C SER A 313 -6.48 -16.08 13.52
N VAL A 314 -7.23 -15.19 14.17
CA VAL A 314 -7.13 -13.73 13.99
C VAL A 314 -6.82 -13.15 15.37
N GLN A 315 -5.68 -12.48 15.50
CA GLN A 315 -5.34 -11.79 16.75
C GLN A 315 -5.91 -10.38 16.66
N ILE A 316 -6.86 -10.08 17.53
CA ILE A 316 -7.45 -8.75 17.63
C ILE A 316 -6.83 -8.05 18.84
N ASP A 317 -6.15 -6.93 18.61
CA ASP A 317 -5.57 -6.13 19.68
C ASP A 317 -6.53 -5.02 20.09
N ASN A 318 -7.12 -5.15 21.27
CA ASN A 318 -8.05 -4.17 21.84
C ASN A 318 -7.36 -3.17 22.79
N ASN A 319 -6.04 -3.27 23.02
CA ASN A 319 -5.34 -2.48 24.03
C ASN A 319 -4.97 -1.04 23.61
N CYS A 320 -5.20 -0.66 22.35
CA CYS A 320 -4.88 0.68 21.85
C CYS A 320 -5.76 1.79 22.46
N TYR A 321 -6.92 1.47 23.06
CA TYR A 321 -7.78 2.49 23.66
C TYR A 321 -7.21 3.08 24.97
N HIS A 322 -6.47 2.28 25.75
CA HIS A 322 -5.86 2.75 27.01
C HIS A 322 -4.44 3.29 26.82
N GLN A 323 -3.69 2.80 25.82
CA GLN A 323 -2.34 3.32 25.54
C GLN A 323 -2.37 4.68 24.82
N ALA A 324 -3.44 5.00 24.09
CA ALA A 324 -3.62 6.34 23.51
C ALA A 324 -3.84 7.46 24.56
N LEU A 325 -4.34 7.12 25.75
CA LEU A 325 -4.44 8.05 26.88
C LEU A 325 -3.16 8.08 27.73
N GLY A 326 -2.43 6.96 27.83
CA GLY A 326 -1.12 6.91 28.48
C GLY A 326 -0.01 7.66 27.74
N PHE A 327 -0.12 7.80 26.41
CA PHE A 327 0.85 8.55 25.60
C PHE A 327 0.68 10.07 25.64
N LEU A 328 -0.46 10.57 26.14
CA LEU A 328 -0.72 12.00 26.35
C LEU A 328 -0.42 12.47 27.79
N ALA A 329 -0.20 11.56 28.74
CA ALA A 329 0.04 11.89 30.14
C ALA A 329 1.52 11.87 30.59
N SER A 330 2.48 11.41 29.76
CA SER A 330 3.91 11.39 30.13
C SER A 330 4.73 12.57 29.58
N ARG A 331 4.07 13.61 29.05
CA ARG A 331 4.74 14.81 28.48
C ARG A 331 5.11 15.89 29.50
N GLN A 332 5.50 15.51 30.72
CA GLN A 332 6.28 16.40 31.58
C GLN A 332 7.46 15.65 32.21
N GLY A 333 8.60 15.70 31.50
CA GLY A 333 9.94 15.58 32.07
C GLY A 333 10.46 14.17 32.36
N ALA A 334 11.13 13.54 31.39
CA ALA A 334 12.34 12.73 31.61
C ALA A 334 12.97 12.34 30.26
N GLY A 335 14.29 12.24 30.23
CA GLY A 335 15.12 12.10 29.02
C GLY A 335 14.97 10.78 28.26
N TYR A 336 15.36 10.85 26.98
CA TYR A 336 15.42 9.72 26.07
C TYR A 336 16.41 8.65 26.55
N ILE A 337 15.97 7.40 26.66
CA ILE A 337 16.86 6.23 26.73
C ILE A 337 16.99 5.68 25.31
N THR A 338 18.19 5.79 24.73
CA THR A 338 18.58 5.08 23.52
C THR A 338 19.01 3.66 23.91
N GLY A 339 18.20 2.66 23.55
CA GLY A 339 18.52 1.23 23.72
C GLY A 339 18.07 0.41 22.52
N PRO A 340 18.69 -0.77 22.25
CA PRO A 340 18.40 -1.59 21.08
C PRO A 340 16.99 -2.22 21.16
N ARG A 341 16.42 -2.50 19.97
CA ARG A 341 15.07 -3.09 19.81
C ARG A 341 14.93 -4.39 20.60
N LEU A 342 13.87 -4.46 21.40
CA LEU A 342 13.45 -5.68 22.09
C LEU A 342 12.78 -6.64 21.10
N THR A 343 13.03 -7.93 21.28
CA THR A 343 12.30 -9.01 20.59
C THR A 343 10.92 -9.21 21.22
N PHE A 344 10.01 -9.88 20.49
CA PHE A 344 8.64 -10.14 20.94
C PHE A 344 8.57 -10.86 22.30
N GLU A 345 9.47 -11.80 22.56
CA GLU A 345 9.52 -12.52 23.85
C GLU A 345 10.05 -11.65 25.01
N GLN A 346 10.91 -10.67 24.72
CA GLN A 346 11.37 -9.71 25.73
C GLN A 346 10.30 -8.67 26.09
N TRP A 347 9.31 -8.49 25.23
CA TRP A 347 8.18 -7.58 25.49
C TRP A 347 7.17 -8.19 26.46
N LYS A 348 7.00 -9.52 26.44
CA LYS A 348 6.10 -10.27 27.32
C LYS A 348 6.54 -10.33 28.79
N SER A 349 7.82 -10.17 29.08
CA SER A 349 8.38 -10.35 30.43
C SER A 349 8.47 -9.07 31.26
N LEU A 350 7.98 -7.94 30.74
CA LEU A 350 7.97 -6.69 31.48
C LEU A 350 6.93 -6.77 32.62
N PRO A 351 7.32 -6.47 33.88
CA PRO A 351 6.41 -6.57 35.01
C PRO A 351 5.29 -5.52 34.92
N TYR A 352 4.06 -5.99 35.11
CA TYR A 352 2.85 -5.17 35.19
C TYR A 352 2.58 -4.80 36.65
N GLU A 353 2.71 -3.52 37.01
CA GLU A 353 2.17 -2.98 38.25
C GLU A 353 0.90 -2.17 37.95
N PRO A 354 -0.29 -2.59 38.42
CA PRO A 354 -1.49 -1.78 38.30
C PRO A 354 -1.49 -0.72 39.40
N ASP A 355 -1.35 0.54 39.03
CA ASP A 355 -1.40 1.64 39.99
C ASP A 355 -2.84 1.93 40.44
N LYS A 356 -2.95 2.21 41.74
CA LYS A 356 -4.21 2.39 42.47
C LYS A 356 -4.84 3.75 42.15
N THR A 357 -6.16 3.73 42.07
CA THR A 357 -7.07 4.87 41.93
C THR A 357 -6.67 6.11 42.76
N SER A 358 -6.56 7.27 42.12
CA SER A 358 -6.62 8.58 42.78
C SER A 358 -7.70 9.45 42.12
N THR A 359 -8.72 9.80 42.90
CA THR A 359 -9.64 10.91 42.66
C THR A 359 -8.86 12.23 42.69
N MET A 360 -9.01 13.07 41.65
CA MET A 360 -8.51 14.44 41.66
C MET A 360 -9.41 15.31 42.55
N SER A 361 -8.81 15.96 43.55
CA SER A 361 -9.27 17.24 44.07
C SER A 361 -8.06 18.18 44.14
N ASP A 362 -8.23 19.37 43.59
CA ASP A 362 -7.26 20.46 43.58
C ASP A 362 -6.83 20.85 45.00
N ASP A 363 -5.52 20.78 45.27
CA ASP A 363 -4.75 21.80 46.00
C ASP A 363 -3.31 21.32 46.29
N CYS A 364 -2.40 22.29 46.41
CA CYS A 364 -1.03 22.25 46.93
C CYS A 364 0.15 22.29 45.92
N LEU A 365 0.61 23.53 45.74
CA LEU A 365 1.98 23.95 45.46
C LEU A 365 3.00 23.41 46.50
N HIS A 366 4.22 23.14 46.02
CA HIS A 366 5.51 22.96 46.72
C HIS A 366 5.76 21.69 47.58
N GLY A 367 6.72 20.85 47.16
CA GLY A 367 7.34 19.79 47.99
C GLY A 367 8.31 18.88 47.21
N PRO A 368 9.38 18.30 47.81
CA PRO A 368 10.70 18.15 47.18
C PRO A 368 10.94 16.86 46.37
N VAL A 369 11.83 16.98 45.37
CA VAL A 369 12.42 15.86 44.62
C VAL A 369 13.32 15.03 45.54
N LYS A 370 12.99 13.75 45.74
CA LYS A 370 13.90 12.75 46.32
C LYS A 370 14.58 11.98 45.21
N VAL A 371 15.90 12.13 45.13
CA VAL A 371 16.79 11.27 44.33
C VAL A 371 17.22 10.11 45.23
N PHE A 372 17.12 8.88 44.73
CA PHE A 372 17.84 7.72 45.30
C PHE A 372 18.72 7.06 44.24
N PRO A 373 19.90 6.53 44.64
CA PRO A 373 20.98 6.21 43.73
C PRO A 373 20.80 4.85 43.07
N PHE A 374 21.35 4.74 41.86
CA PHE A 374 21.63 3.47 41.20
C PHE A 374 22.59 2.64 42.07
N MET A 375 22.28 1.35 42.24
CA MET A 375 23.29 0.32 42.49
C MET A 375 23.33 -0.61 41.28
N GLU A 376 24.54 -1.07 41.02
CA GLU A 376 25.15 -1.62 39.80
C GLU A 376 24.39 -2.73 39.06
#